data_AF-A0A958BXE9-F1
#
_entry.id   AF-A0A958BXE9-F1
#
_cell.length_a   1.000
_cell.length_b   1.000
_cell.length_c   1.000
_cell.angle_alpha   90.00
_cell.angle_beta   90.00
_cell.angle_gamma   90.00
#
_symmetry.space_group_name_H-M   'P 1'
#
loop_
_entity.id
_entity.type
_entity.pdbx_description
1 polymer ?
#
loop_
_entity_poly.entity_id
_entity_poly.type
_entity_poly.pdbx_seq_one_letter_code
_entity_poly.pdbx_strand_id
1 'polypeptide(L)'
;MPNKRDITAPKKENRTPFCSVAACRLGLNPGGYGSYMPDHIMLIETPLPWPRGYLREPGTLPPEVIELARSLIYERPTGTPLRHRFLAIAPDADYSRPGYRRLIYYRRPEGSFADFSQVEYQVPTADVGPLAWALLQEPDQLPTFD
;
A
#
# COMPACT_ATOMS: atom_id res chain seq x y z
N MET A 1 30.07 -25.01 22.86
CA MET A 1 28.60 -25.02 22.74
C MET A 1 28.24 -24.82 21.28
N PRO A 2 27.68 -25.82 20.57
CA PRO A 2 27.48 -25.73 19.13
C PRO A 2 26.21 -24.96 18.74
N ASN A 3 26.37 -24.22 17.63
CA ASN A 3 25.51 -23.22 17.02
C ASN A 3 24.26 -23.86 16.36
N LYS A 4 23.05 -23.54 16.85
CA LYS A 4 21.78 -23.98 16.23
C LYS A 4 21.35 -23.03 15.12
N ARG A 5 21.88 -23.23 13.92
CA ARG A 5 21.19 -22.91 12.65
C ARG A 5 21.45 -24.06 11.69
N ASP A 6 20.75 -25.16 11.95
CA ASP A 6 20.65 -26.27 11.02
C ASP A 6 19.64 -25.87 9.93
N ILE A 7 20.17 -25.31 8.83
CA ILE A 7 19.38 -24.82 7.68
C ILE A 7 19.28 -25.96 6.66
N THR A 8 18.60 -27.03 7.02
CA THR A 8 18.42 -28.21 6.15
C THR A 8 16.98 -28.41 5.70
N ALA A 9 16.21 -27.33 5.59
CA ALA A 9 14.98 -27.33 4.79
C ALA A 9 15.32 -26.95 3.33
N PRO A 10 15.02 -27.79 2.33
CA PRO A 10 15.20 -27.41 0.93
C PRO A 10 14.31 -26.20 0.64
N LYS A 11 14.94 -25.08 0.29
CA LYS A 11 14.26 -23.89 -0.22
C LYS A 11 13.44 -24.34 -1.42
N LYS A 12 12.10 -24.32 -1.34
CA LYS A 12 11.23 -24.62 -2.50
C LYS A 12 11.75 -23.79 -3.67
N GLU A 13 12.23 -24.48 -4.70
CA GLU A 13 12.70 -23.85 -5.92
C GLU A 13 11.51 -23.09 -6.52
N ASN A 14 11.52 -21.77 -6.42
CA ASN A 14 10.49 -20.91 -6.98
C ASN A 14 10.58 -21.03 -8.50
N ARG A 15 9.82 -21.98 -9.07
CA ARG A 15 9.72 -22.23 -10.52
C ARG A 15 9.01 -21.12 -11.29
N THR A 16 8.62 -20.03 -10.63
CA THR A 16 8.00 -18.90 -11.29
C THR A 16 9.09 -17.94 -11.77
N PRO A 17 9.24 -17.71 -13.08
CA PRO A 17 10.20 -16.73 -13.58
C PRO A 17 9.85 -15.35 -13.02
N PHE A 18 10.87 -14.52 -12.75
CA PHE A 18 10.67 -13.11 -12.42
C PHE A 18 9.74 -12.46 -13.47
N CYS A 19 8.91 -11.51 -13.04
CA CYS A 19 7.96 -10.84 -13.93
C CYS A 19 8.64 -10.21 -15.16
N SER A 20 9.85 -9.67 -14.99
CA SER A 20 10.68 -9.13 -16.07
C SER A 20 11.09 -10.21 -17.08
N VAL A 21 11.52 -11.39 -16.62
CA VAL A 21 11.89 -12.53 -17.47
C VAL A 21 10.67 -13.06 -18.22
N ALA A 22 9.52 -13.15 -17.55
CA ALA A 22 8.26 -13.56 -18.18
C ALA A 22 7.82 -12.56 -19.25
N ALA A 23 7.90 -11.26 -18.98
CA ALA A 23 7.59 -10.20 -19.94
C ALA A 23 8.50 -10.28 -21.17
N CYS A 24 9.83 -10.37 -20.99
CA CYS A 24 10.78 -10.50 -22.09
C CYS A 24 10.48 -11.70 -22.99
N ARG A 25 10.14 -12.87 -22.41
CA ARG A 25 9.79 -14.08 -23.17
C ARG A 25 8.54 -13.92 -24.04
N LEU A 26 7.62 -13.06 -23.61
CA LEU A 26 6.40 -12.75 -24.34
C LEU A 26 6.60 -11.58 -25.33
N GLY A 27 7.83 -11.12 -25.53
CA GLY A 27 8.12 -9.94 -26.37
C GLY A 27 7.58 -8.63 -25.78
N LEU A 28 7.25 -8.64 -24.50
CA LEU A 28 6.71 -7.49 -23.79
C LEU A 28 7.85 -6.64 -23.22
N ASN A 29 7.68 -5.31 -23.25
CA ASN A 29 8.62 -4.41 -22.59
C ASN A 29 8.60 -4.67 -21.07
N PRO A 30 9.69 -5.15 -20.46
CA PRO A 30 9.73 -5.45 -19.02
C PRO A 30 9.57 -4.20 -18.15
N GLY A 31 9.81 -3.00 -18.69
CA GLY A 31 9.56 -1.73 -18.01
C GLY A 31 8.14 -1.18 -18.19
N GLY A 32 7.27 -1.84 -18.97
CA GLY A 32 6.09 -1.21 -19.58
C GLY A 32 4.71 -1.81 -19.26
N TYR A 33 4.57 -2.65 -18.24
CA TYR A 33 3.26 -3.23 -17.86
C TYR A 33 2.81 -2.89 -16.44
N GLY A 34 3.58 -2.08 -15.72
CA GLY A 34 3.10 -1.45 -14.50
C GLY A 34 1.96 -0.50 -14.86
N SER A 35 0.81 -0.64 -14.18
CA SER A 35 -0.23 0.39 -14.23
C SER A 35 0.36 1.77 -13.93
N TYR A 36 -0.24 2.83 -14.48
CA TYR A 36 0.09 4.23 -14.15
C TYR A 36 0.40 4.39 -12.66
N MET A 37 1.58 4.98 -12.36
CA MET A 37 1.92 5.31 -10.99
C MET A 37 1.12 6.54 -10.55
N PRO A 38 0.27 6.40 -9.52
CA PRO A 38 -0.53 7.51 -9.03
C PRO A 38 0.34 8.53 -8.30
N ASP A 39 -0.17 9.75 -8.20
CA ASP A 39 0.49 10.82 -7.48
C ASP A 39 0.43 10.63 -5.96
N HIS A 40 -0.55 9.86 -5.47
CA HIS A 40 -0.77 9.59 -4.06
C HIS A 40 -0.91 8.09 -3.81
N ILE A 41 -0.10 7.53 -2.92
CA ILE A 41 -0.13 6.12 -2.56
C ILE A 41 -0.27 6.01 -1.05
N MET A 42 -1.31 5.31 -0.59
CA MET A 42 -1.57 5.07 0.83
C MET A 42 -1.51 3.58 1.12
N LEU A 43 -0.63 3.21 2.04
CA LEU A 43 -0.50 1.85 2.55
C LEU A 43 -1.06 1.83 3.97
N ILE A 44 -2.00 0.92 4.24
CA ILE A 44 -2.62 0.79 5.56
C ILE A 44 -2.41 -0.63 6.07
N GLU A 45 -1.85 -0.72 7.27
CA GLU A 45 -1.70 -1.99 7.96
C GLU A 45 -3.07 -2.62 8.22
N THR A 46 -3.25 -3.82 7.69
CA THR A 46 -4.51 -4.54 7.68
C THR A 46 -4.23 -6.01 7.99
N PRO A 47 -4.71 -6.54 9.12
CA PRO A 47 -4.53 -7.95 9.45
C PRO A 47 -5.04 -8.89 8.36
N LEU A 48 -4.30 -9.98 8.15
CA LEU A 48 -4.71 -11.08 7.28
C LEU A 48 -5.82 -11.91 7.96
N PRO A 49 -6.66 -12.62 7.19
CA PRO A 49 -6.65 -12.74 5.73
C PRO A 49 -7.35 -11.57 5.01
N TRP A 50 -6.95 -11.29 3.76
CA TRP A 50 -7.64 -10.33 2.89
C TRP A 50 -8.55 -11.05 1.90
N PRO A 51 -9.88 -10.94 2.02
CA PRO A 51 -10.78 -11.49 1.03
C PRO A 51 -10.65 -10.75 -0.31
N ARG A 52 -11.11 -11.38 -1.39
CA ARG A 52 -11.33 -10.67 -2.65
C ARG A 52 -12.35 -9.56 -2.40
N GLY A 53 -12.01 -8.32 -2.75
CA GLY A 53 -12.88 -7.17 -2.50
C GLY A 53 -12.75 -6.54 -1.12
N TYR A 54 -11.66 -6.77 -0.37
CA TYR A 54 -11.44 -6.14 0.95
C TYR A 54 -11.52 -4.60 0.95
N LEU A 55 -11.34 -3.94 -0.20
CA LEU A 55 -11.51 -2.49 -0.37
C LEU A 55 -12.97 -2.06 -0.66
N ARG A 56 -13.91 -3.01 -0.74
CA ARG A 56 -15.32 -2.78 -1.08
C ARG A 56 -16.26 -3.20 0.03
N GLU A 57 -15.89 -4.25 0.76
CA GLU A 57 -16.72 -4.86 1.78
C GLU A 57 -16.19 -4.54 3.18
N PRO A 58 -17.07 -4.27 4.16
CA PRO A 58 -16.68 -4.13 5.55
C PRO A 58 -15.90 -5.36 6.03
N GLY A 59 -14.85 -5.13 6.82
CA GLY A 59 -13.97 -6.21 7.27
C GLY A 59 -12.85 -5.70 8.16
N THR A 60 -11.61 -6.05 7.83
CA THR A 60 -10.43 -5.62 8.59
C THR A 60 -10.01 -4.18 8.31
N LEU A 61 -10.53 -3.52 7.27
CA LEU A 61 -10.32 -2.10 7.04
C LEU A 61 -11.40 -1.25 7.75
N PRO A 62 -11.03 -0.06 8.26
CA PRO A 62 -12.01 0.92 8.75
C PRO A 62 -13.05 1.28 7.66
N PRO A 63 -14.34 1.40 8.00
CA PRO A 63 -15.40 1.75 7.04
C PRO A 63 -15.12 3.04 6.26
N GLU A 64 -14.54 4.04 6.92
CA GLU A 64 -14.22 5.34 6.33
C GLU A 64 -13.16 5.21 5.22
N VAL A 65 -12.24 4.24 5.34
CA VAL A 65 -11.23 3.93 4.32
C VAL A 65 -11.88 3.26 3.11
N ILE A 66 -12.86 2.39 3.34
CA ILE A 66 -13.63 1.74 2.27
C ILE A 66 -14.47 2.78 1.51
N GLU A 67 -15.10 3.71 2.22
CA GLU A 67 -15.82 4.85 1.63
C GLU A 67 -14.90 5.73 0.79
N LEU A 68 -13.72 6.05 1.30
CA LEU A 68 -12.72 6.82 0.59
C LEU A 68 -12.24 6.10 -0.68
N ALA A 69 -11.90 4.81 -0.58
CA ALA A 69 -11.50 3.99 -1.73
C ALA A 69 -12.62 3.94 -2.78
N ARG A 70 -13.89 3.83 -2.35
CA ARG A 70 -15.06 3.86 -3.24
C ARG A 70 -15.14 5.15 -4.03
N SER A 71 -15.09 6.29 -3.36
CA SER A 71 -15.20 7.61 -4.00
C SER A 71 -14.06 7.89 -4.99
N LEU A 72 -12.83 7.52 -4.64
CA LEU A 72 -11.63 7.88 -5.43
C LEU A 72 -11.29 6.88 -6.54
N ILE A 73 -11.62 5.60 -6.36
CA ILE A 73 -11.25 4.54 -7.30
C ILE A 73 -12.45 4.08 -8.12
N TYR A 74 -13.59 3.80 -7.49
CA TYR A 74 -14.71 3.11 -8.14
C TYR A 74 -15.76 4.06 -8.70
N GLU A 75 -16.04 5.18 -8.04
CA GLU A 75 -17.02 6.19 -8.46
C GLU A 75 -16.39 7.32 -9.29
N ARG A 76 -15.09 7.18 -9.61
CA ARG A 76 -14.34 8.14 -10.40
C ARG A 76 -14.97 8.33 -11.78
N PRO A 77 -15.15 9.58 -12.26
CA PRO A 77 -15.62 9.83 -13.62
C PRO A 77 -14.75 9.18 -14.68
N THR A 78 -15.38 8.54 -15.68
CA THR A 78 -14.69 7.95 -16.82
C THR A 78 -13.80 8.99 -17.52
N GLY A 79 -12.56 8.63 -17.83
CA GLY A 79 -11.61 9.51 -18.55
C GLY A 79 -10.73 10.39 -17.66
N THR A 80 -10.98 10.49 -16.36
CA THR A 80 -10.03 11.15 -15.43
C THR A 80 -8.87 10.22 -15.08
N PRO A 81 -7.63 10.70 -14.86
CA PRO A 81 -6.53 9.83 -14.42
C PRO A 81 -6.74 9.30 -12.99
N LEU A 82 -6.31 8.07 -12.72
CA LEU A 82 -6.29 7.53 -11.35
C LEU A 82 -5.10 8.13 -10.60
N ARG A 83 -5.35 9.15 -9.76
CA ARG A 83 -4.30 9.83 -8.99
C ARG A 83 -4.01 9.20 -7.62
N HIS A 84 -4.84 8.25 -7.18
CA HIS A 84 -4.78 7.66 -5.83
C HIS A 84 -4.66 6.14 -5.89
N ARG A 85 -3.88 5.56 -4.98
CA ARG A 85 -3.79 4.11 -4.78
C ARG A 85 -3.83 3.77 -3.30
N PHE A 86 -4.67 2.79 -2.98
CA PHE A 86 -4.71 2.16 -1.66
C PHE A 86 -4.12 0.76 -1.74
N LEU A 87 -3.29 0.42 -0.76
CA LEU A 87 -2.72 -0.90 -0.59
C LEU A 87 -2.83 -1.32 0.87
N ALA A 88 -3.24 -2.56 1.12
CA ALA A 88 -3.06 -3.18 2.43
C ALA A 88 -1.62 -3.67 2.57
N ILE A 89 -1.05 -3.51 3.76
CA ILE A 89 0.17 -4.19 4.19
C ILE A 89 -0.16 -5.07 5.40
N ALA A 90 0.48 -6.24 5.49
CA ALA A 90 0.27 -7.11 6.64
C ALA A 90 1.02 -6.54 7.86
N PRO A 91 0.54 -6.80 9.10
CA PRO A 91 1.29 -6.47 10.30
C PRO A 91 2.67 -7.12 10.30
N ASP A 92 3.67 -6.38 10.79
CA ASP A 92 5.05 -6.79 10.93
C ASP A 92 5.45 -6.70 12.42
N ALA A 93 6.07 -7.74 12.96
CA ALA A 93 6.38 -7.81 14.39
C ALA A 93 7.31 -6.69 14.88
N ASP A 94 8.16 -6.15 14.00
CA ASP A 94 9.12 -5.10 14.36
C ASP A 94 8.48 -3.70 14.35
N TYR A 95 7.35 -3.53 13.66
CA TYR A 95 6.72 -2.22 13.44
C TYR A 95 5.31 -2.09 14.03
N SER A 96 4.53 -3.17 14.06
CA SER A 96 3.13 -3.13 14.49
C SER A 96 3.00 -2.96 16.00
N ARG A 97 2.05 -2.12 16.42
CA ARG A 97 1.77 -1.84 17.83
C ARG A 97 0.31 -2.15 18.16
N PRO A 98 0.01 -2.88 19.26
CA PRO A 98 -1.37 -3.16 19.66
C PRO A 98 -2.19 -1.89 19.83
N GLY A 99 -3.39 -1.86 19.25
CA GLY A 99 -4.30 -0.70 19.29
C GLY A 99 -4.02 0.38 18.23
N TYR A 100 -2.86 0.32 17.57
CA TYR A 100 -2.47 1.23 16.50
C TYR A 100 -2.45 0.50 15.16
N ARG A 101 -2.44 1.29 14.09
CA ARG A 101 -2.13 0.83 12.73
C ARG A 101 -1.08 1.73 12.13
N ARG A 102 -0.21 1.09 11.36
CA ARG A 102 0.73 1.79 10.50
C ARG A 102 0.02 2.30 9.26
N LEU A 103 0.17 3.59 8.97
CA LEU A 103 -0.23 4.22 7.71
C LEU A 103 0.99 4.85 7.08
N ILE A 104 1.32 4.44 5.85
CA ILE A 104 2.43 5.02 5.09
C ILE A 104 1.82 5.75 3.90
N TYR A 105 2.14 7.03 3.77
CA TYR A 105 1.65 7.88 2.71
C TYR A 105 2.81 8.36 1.85
N TYR A 106 2.72 8.08 0.56
CA TYR A 106 3.62 8.57 -0.46
C TYR A 106 2.93 9.63 -1.31
N ARG A 107 3.63 10.74 -1.55
CA ARG A 107 3.20 11.77 -2.48
C ARG A 107 4.27 12.06 -3.50
N ARG A 108 3.86 12.12 -4.76
CA ARG A 108 4.73 12.49 -5.87
C ARG A 108 4.99 14.01 -5.81
N PRO A 109 6.25 14.45 -5.81
CA PRO A 109 6.56 15.87 -5.99
C PRO A 109 6.07 16.39 -7.34
N GLU A 110 5.80 17.68 -7.43
CA GLU A 110 5.48 18.31 -8.71
C GLU A 110 6.71 18.33 -9.63
N GLY A 111 6.50 18.09 -10.93
CA GLY A 111 7.55 18.09 -11.94
C GLY A 111 8.36 16.79 -12.03
N SER A 112 9.58 16.90 -12.53
CA SER A 112 10.52 15.77 -12.61
C SER A 112 10.99 15.38 -11.22
N PHE A 113 10.90 14.11 -10.90
CA PHE A 113 11.17 13.59 -9.56
C PHE A 113 11.96 12.27 -9.65
N ALA A 114 12.80 12.01 -8.65
CA ALA A 114 13.49 10.73 -8.48
C ALA A 114 12.84 9.88 -7.37
N ASP A 115 12.25 10.54 -6.37
CA ASP A 115 11.72 9.92 -5.17
C ASP A 115 10.36 10.50 -4.78
N PHE A 116 9.49 9.65 -4.22
CA PHE A 116 8.28 10.12 -3.55
C PHE A 116 8.64 10.73 -2.20
N SER A 117 7.91 11.78 -1.77
CA SER A 117 7.90 12.12 -0.35
C SER A 117 7.13 11.04 0.40
N GLN A 118 7.65 10.63 1.55
CA GLN A 118 7.06 9.59 2.39
C GLN A 118 6.83 10.17 3.79
N VAL A 119 5.63 9.96 4.32
CA VAL A 119 5.35 10.14 5.75
C VAL A 119 4.73 8.86 6.29
N GLU A 120 5.16 8.47 7.47
CA GLU A 120 4.69 7.27 8.15
C GLU A 120 4.09 7.63 9.50
N TYR A 121 2.94 7.04 9.80
CA TYR A 121 2.19 7.30 11.02
C TYR A 121 1.92 6.00 11.77
N GLN A 122 2.02 6.06 13.09
CA GLN A 122 1.43 5.09 14.01
C GLN A 122 0.18 5.70 14.62
N VAL A 123 -0.97 5.27 14.12
CA VAL A 123 -2.25 5.94 14.38
C VAL A 123 -3.15 5.03 15.19
N PRO A 124 -3.83 5.50 16.25
CA PRO A 124 -4.85 4.71 16.92
C PRO A 124 -5.83 4.15 15.88
N THR A 125 -6.24 2.89 16.04
CA THR A 125 -7.06 2.21 15.02
C THR A 125 -8.34 2.98 14.65
N ALA A 126 -8.92 3.71 15.61
CA ALA A 126 -10.11 4.54 15.41
C ALA A 126 -9.85 5.79 14.53
N ASP A 127 -8.62 6.31 14.50
CA ASP A 127 -8.29 7.58 13.85
C ASP A 127 -7.70 7.39 12.43
N VAL A 128 -7.51 6.14 12.00
CA VAL A 128 -6.96 5.81 10.67
C VAL A 128 -7.85 6.33 9.55
N GLY A 129 -9.17 6.19 9.69
CA GLY A 129 -10.15 6.72 8.74
C GLY A 129 -10.06 8.24 8.59
N PRO A 130 -10.26 9.00 9.69
CA PRO A 130 -10.11 10.45 9.69
C PRO A 130 -8.77 10.94 9.10
N LEU A 131 -7.64 10.32 9.46
CA LEU A 131 -6.34 10.68 8.92
C LEU A 131 -6.26 10.40 7.40
N ALA A 132 -6.75 9.23 6.96
CA ALA A 132 -6.75 8.89 5.54
C ALA A 132 -7.54 9.91 4.70
N TRP A 133 -8.68 10.38 5.22
CA TRP A 133 -9.46 11.45 4.59
C TRP A 133 -8.67 12.77 4.54
N ALA A 134 -8.07 13.18 5.65
CA ALA A 134 -7.34 14.44 5.73
C ALA A 134 -6.11 14.46 4.78
N LEU A 135 -5.35 13.36 4.69
CA LEU A 135 -4.19 13.23 3.79
C LEU A 135 -4.54 13.37 2.32
N LEU A 136 -5.80 13.13 1.94
CA LEU A 136 -6.25 13.18 0.55
C LEU A 136 -7.00 14.46 0.20
N GLN A 137 -7.62 15.12 1.17
CA GLN A 137 -8.24 16.42 0.93
C GLN A 137 -7.24 17.58 1.03
N GLU A 138 -6.34 17.56 2.02
CA GLU A 138 -5.44 18.68 2.32
C GLU A 138 -4.05 18.21 2.83
N PRO A 139 -3.27 17.46 2.01
CA PRO A 139 -2.00 16.88 2.45
C PRO A 139 -0.98 17.90 2.96
N ASP A 140 -1.03 19.15 2.48
CA ASP A 140 -0.09 20.22 2.85
C ASP A 140 -0.41 20.87 4.21
N GLN A 141 -1.53 20.54 4.84
CA GLN A 141 -1.98 21.17 6.09
C GLN A 141 -1.87 20.25 7.32
N LEU A 142 -1.39 19.02 7.16
CA LEU A 142 -1.32 18.08 8.27
C LEU A 142 -0.05 18.28 9.12
N PRO A 143 -0.17 18.35 10.46
CA PRO A 143 0.99 18.38 11.33
C PRO A 143 1.79 17.07 11.18
N THR A 144 3.11 17.19 11.04
CA THR A 144 4.02 16.08 11.25
C THR A 144 3.96 15.70 12.73
N PHE A 145 3.60 14.44 13.02
CA PHE A 145 3.68 13.92 14.38
C PHE A 145 5.03 13.21 14.52
N ASP A 146 5.93 13.79 15.32
CA ASP A 146 7.20 13.20 15.75
C ASP A 146 6.99 12.13 16.84
#